data_AF-A0A6L8FCK0-F1
#
_entry.id   AF-A0A6L8FCK0-F1
#
_cell.length_a   1.000
_cell.length_b   1.000
_cell.length_c   1.000
_cell.angle_alpha   90.00
_cell.angle_beta   90.00
_cell.angle_gamma   90.00
#
_symmetry.space_group_name_H-M   'P 1'
#
loop_
_entity.id
_entity.type
_entity.pdbx_description
1 polymer ?
#
loop_
_entity_poly.entity_id
_entity_poly.type
_entity_poly.pdbx_seq_one_letter_code
_entity_poly.pdbx_strand_id
1 'polypeptide(L)'
;MTKPPTRPLTGDESLDRLLRMNTELLSELWILRDRVMVLEQILEEKGLLDARAVDDYAPSPEFGEVLQDERDRLVRRVAGAPWTEEFTWQSLVERGGR
;
A
#
# COMPACT_ATOMS: atom_id res chain seq x y z
N MET A 1 -12.54 17.76 11.10
CA MET A 1 -12.68 16.38 11.62
C MET A 1 -13.97 16.29 12.43
N THR A 2 -14.94 15.51 11.96
CA THR A 2 -16.21 15.27 12.65
C THR A 2 -15.96 14.55 13.97
N LYS A 3 -16.68 14.96 15.03
CA LYS A 3 -16.58 14.35 16.36
C LYS A 3 -16.87 12.84 16.26
N PRO A 4 -16.08 11.96 16.88
CA PRO A 4 -16.34 10.53 16.83
C PRO A 4 -17.74 10.20 17.37
N PRO A 5 -18.44 9.20 16.80
CA PRO A 5 -19.77 8.82 17.24
C PRO A 5 -19.75 8.43 18.72
N THR A 6 -20.83 8.75 19.43
CA THR A 6 -20.97 8.61 20.90
C THR A 6 -20.88 7.16 21.40
N ARG A 7 -20.96 6.18 20.49
CA ARG A 7 -20.83 4.76 20.78
C ARG A 7 -19.89 4.11 19.76
N PRO A 8 -18.99 3.20 20.19
CA PRO A 8 -18.10 2.50 19.27
C PRO A 8 -18.91 1.66 18.27
N LEU A 9 -18.52 1.71 17.00
CA LEU A 9 -19.08 0.94 15.88
C LEU A 9 -18.95 -0.57 16.13
N THR A 10 -17.82 -0.99 16.68
CA THR A 10 -17.50 -2.40 16.95
C THR A 10 -17.75 -2.82 18.40
N GLY A 11 -18.10 -1.88 19.27
CA GLY A 11 -18.19 -2.10 20.72
C GLY A 11 -16.85 -2.01 21.46
N ASP A 12 -15.72 -1.94 20.77
CA ASP A 12 -14.38 -1.75 21.33
C ASP A 12 -13.75 -0.46 20.76
N GLU A 13 -13.37 0.48 21.63
CA GLU A 13 -12.80 1.75 21.21
C GLU A 13 -11.43 1.62 20.52
N SER A 14 -10.61 0.65 20.90
CA SER A 14 -9.30 0.41 20.29
C SER A 14 -9.47 -0.15 18.89
N LEU A 15 -10.42 -1.07 18.70
CA LEU A 15 -10.75 -1.60 17.39
C LEU A 15 -11.34 -0.51 16.48
N ASP A 16 -12.20 0.36 17.01
CA ASP A 16 -12.73 1.53 16.29
C ASP A 16 -11.64 2.54 15.90
N ARG A 17 -10.64 2.75 16.75
CA ARG A 17 -9.48 3.60 16.42
C ARG A 17 -8.66 3.00 15.28
N LEU A 18 -8.41 1.69 15.32
CA LEU A 18 -7.73 0.98 14.22
C LEU A 18 -8.54 1.03 12.92
N LEU A 19 -9.85 0.82 13.00
CA LEU A 19 -10.74 0.92 11.84
C LEU A 19 -10.68 2.32 11.22
N ARG A 20 -10.73 3.37 12.05
CA ARG A 20 -10.58 4.76 11.58
C ARG A 20 -9.24 4.97 10.89
N MET A 21 -8.13 4.58 11.54
CA MET A 21 -6.80 4.72 10.94
C MET A 21 -6.69 3.98 9.60
N ASN A 22 -7.26 2.78 9.50
CA ASN A 22 -7.27 2.00 8.26
C ASN A 22 -8.11 2.70 7.18
N THR A 23 -9.28 3.23 7.50
CA THR A 23 -10.11 3.98 6.54
C THR A 23 -9.39 5.24 6.04
N GLU A 24 -8.68 5.98 6.90
CA GLU A 24 -7.87 7.13 6.48
C GLU A 24 -6.73 6.68 5.55
N LEU A 25 -6.03 5.59 5.88
CA LEU A 25 -4.98 5.02 5.00
C LEU A 25 -5.55 4.56 3.64
N LEU A 26 -6.72 3.94 3.63
CA LEU A 26 -7.41 3.54 2.40
C LEU A 26 -7.77 4.75 1.53
N SER A 27 -8.20 5.86 2.14
CA SER A 27 -8.44 7.12 1.42
C SER A 27 -7.18 7.63 0.73
N GLU A 28 -6.05 7.66 1.43
CA GLU A 28 -4.77 8.10 0.85
C GLU A 28 -4.28 7.16 -0.26
N LEU A 29 -4.44 5.85 -0.09
CA LEU A 29 -4.15 4.86 -1.14
C LEU A 29 -5.03 5.06 -2.37
N TRP A 30 -6.31 5.40 -2.18
CA TRP A 30 -7.21 5.69 -3.30
C TRP A 30 -6.80 6.95 -4.05
N ILE A 31 -6.40 8.00 -3.35
CA ILE A 31 -5.86 9.22 -3.97
C ILE A 31 -4.60 8.90 -4.78
N LEU A 32 -3.70 8.06 -4.26
CA LEU A 32 -2.51 7.64 -5.01
C LEU A 32 -2.90 6.84 -6.26
N ARG A 33 -3.86 5.93 -6.15
CA ARG A 33 -4.39 5.16 -7.28
C ARG A 33 -4.97 6.08 -8.36
N ASP A 34 -5.83 7.02 -7.99
CA ASP A 34 -6.42 7.99 -8.91
C ASP A 34 -5.33 8.79 -9.63
N ARG A 35 -4.28 9.20 -8.92
CA ARG A 35 -3.13 9.90 -9.52
C ARG A 35 -2.38 9.04 -10.54
N VAL A 36 -2.20 7.74 -10.29
CA VAL A 36 -1.57 6.81 -11.25
C VAL A 36 -2.44 6.68 -12.50
N MET A 37 -3.75 6.49 -12.34
CA MET A 37 -4.68 6.41 -13.47
C MET A 37 -4.67 7.69 -14.32
N VAL A 38 -4.61 8.86 -13.68
CA VAL A 38 -4.49 10.14 -14.39
C VAL A 38 -3.16 10.25 -15.13
N LEU A 39 -2.06 9.79 -14.54
CA LEU A 39 -0.75 9.78 -15.21
C LEU A 39 -0.75 8.86 -16.43
N GLU A 40 -1.29 7.65 -16.31
CA GLU A 40 -1.45 6.70 -17.42
C GLU A 40 -2.26 7.31 -18.55
N GLN A 41 -3.41 7.91 -18.25
CA GLN A 41 -4.25 8.59 -19.24
C GLN A 41 -3.50 9.73 -19.95
N ILE A 42 -2.77 10.57 -19.21
CA ILE A 42 -2.00 11.69 -19.80
C ILE A 42 -0.90 11.16 -20.73
N LEU A 43 -0.24 10.05 -20.37
CA LEU A 43 0.81 9.46 -21.19
C LEU A 43 0.25 8.79 -22.44
N GLU A 44 -0.91 8.15 -22.34
CA GLU A 44 -1.63 7.57 -23.47
C GLU A 44 -2.11 8.63 -24.45
N GLU A 45 -2.71 9.73 -23.97
CA GLU A 45 -3.11 10.86 -24.80
C GLU A 45 -1.92 11.50 -25.55
N LYS A 46 -0.73 11.42 -24.97
CA LYS A 46 0.53 11.87 -25.60
C LYS A 46 1.16 10.83 -26.52
N GLY A 47 0.59 9.63 -26.62
CA GLY A 47 1.10 8.51 -27.41
C GLY A 47 2.43 7.94 -26.88
N LEU A 48 2.72 8.11 -25.59
CA LEU A 48 3.99 7.67 -24.97
C LEU A 48 3.89 6.30 -24.31
N LEU A 49 2.69 5.88 -23.89
CA LEU A 49 2.45 4.65 -23.15
C LEU A 49 1.01 4.20 -23.40
N ASP A 50 0.79 2.93 -23.77
CA ASP A 50 -0.55 2.32 -23.70
C ASP A 50 -0.83 2.00 -22.23
N ALA A 51 -2.00 2.36 -21.70
CA ALA A 51 -2.36 2.04 -20.32
C ALA A 51 -2.21 0.54 -20.00
N ARG A 52 -2.50 -0.34 -20.97
CA ARG A 52 -2.32 -1.80 -20.82
C ARG A 52 -0.86 -2.21 -20.65
N ALA A 53 0.07 -1.42 -21.17
CA ALA A 53 1.48 -1.73 -21.06
C ALA A 53 1.97 -1.70 -19.61
N VAL A 54 1.30 -1.00 -18.70
CA VAL A 54 1.64 -1.01 -17.26
C VAL A 54 1.25 -2.34 -16.63
N ASP A 55 0.03 -2.82 -16.90
CA ASP A 55 -0.47 -4.09 -16.36
C ASP A 55 0.28 -5.30 -16.92
N ASP A 56 0.64 -5.26 -18.21
CA ASP A 56 1.34 -6.32 -18.91
C ASP A 56 2.88 -6.27 -18.72
N TYR A 57 3.39 -5.22 -18.05
CA TYR A 57 4.83 -5.05 -17.88
C TYR A 57 5.42 -6.13 -16.98
N ALA A 58 6.23 -7.01 -17.57
CA ALA A 58 7.11 -7.91 -16.83
C ALA A 58 8.45 -7.22 -16.54
N PRO A 59 8.78 -6.92 -15.27
CA PRO A 59 10.07 -6.33 -14.91
C PRO A 59 11.24 -7.21 -15.33
N SER A 60 12.36 -6.59 -15.74
CA SER A 60 13.62 -7.34 -15.87
C SER A 60 14.05 -7.89 -14.50
N PRO A 61 14.91 -8.92 -14.46
CA PRO A 61 15.45 -9.41 -13.19
C PRO A 61 16.09 -8.30 -12.34
N GLU A 62 16.88 -7.42 -12.97
CA GLU A 62 17.55 -6.32 -12.24
C GLU A 62 16.55 -5.32 -11.67
N PHE A 63 15.52 -4.95 -12.43
CA PHE A 63 14.49 -4.03 -11.94
C PHE A 63 13.58 -4.69 -10.88
N GLY A 64 13.36 -6.01 -11.00
CA GLY A 64 12.64 -6.80 -10.01
C GLY A 64 13.31 -6.79 -8.64
N GLU A 65 14.65 -6.86 -8.59
CA GLU A 65 15.42 -6.74 -7.34
C GLU A 65 15.22 -5.37 -6.68
N VAL A 66 15.26 -4.28 -7.48
CA VAL A 66 14.99 -2.92 -6.99
C VAL A 66 13.59 -2.80 -6.39
N LEU A 67 12.57 -3.37 -7.05
CA LEU A 67 11.19 -3.38 -6.53
C LEU A 67 11.08 -4.16 -5.21
N GLN A 68 11.81 -5.27 -5.10
CA GLN A 68 11.82 -6.08 -3.88
C GLN A 68 12.49 -5.34 -2.72
N ASP A 69 13.62 -4.68 -2.95
CA ASP A 69 14.33 -3.89 -1.94
C ASP A 69 13.46 -2.75 -1.39
N GLU A 70 12.71 -2.06 -2.26
CA GLU A 70 11.80 -0.99 -1.84
C GLU A 70 10.62 -1.54 -1.03
N ARG A 71 10.08 -2.71 -1.38
CA ARG A 71 9.05 -3.41 -0.58
C ARG A 71 9.59 -3.77 0.80
N ASP A 72 10.79 -4.33 0.87
CA ASP A 72 11.41 -4.72 2.15
C ASP A 72 11.76 -3.49 2.99
N ARG A 73 12.12 -2.37 2.37
CA ARG A 73 12.32 -1.08 3.06
C ARG A 73 11.04 -0.55 3.68
N LEU A 74 9.92 -0.65 2.96
CA LEU A 74 8.60 -0.30 3.48
C LEU A 74 8.26 -1.19 4.68
N VAL A 75 8.40 -2.51 4.54
CA VAL A 75 8.10 -3.47 5.60
C VAL A 75 8.94 -3.21 6.84
N ARG A 76 10.25 -3.01 6.71
CA ARG A 76 11.10 -2.67 7.85
C ARG A 76 10.69 -1.36 8.53
N ARG A 77 10.24 -0.36 7.77
CA ARG A 77 9.76 0.91 8.34
C ARG A 77 8.47 0.75 9.14
N VAL A 78 7.57 -0.13 8.69
CA VAL A 78 6.23 -0.29 9.27
C VAL A 78 6.20 -1.35 10.37
N ALA A 79 6.84 -2.50 10.15
CA ALA A 79 6.85 -3.66 11.04
C ALA A 79 8.14 -3.80 11.86
N GLY A 80 9.24 -3.19 11.44
CA GLY A 80 10.52 -3.26 12.14
C GLY A 80 10.58 -2.30 13.33
N ALA A 81 10.14 -2.75 14.50
CA ALA A 81 10.62 -2.16 15.74
C ALA A 81 12.13 -2.46 15.89
N PRO A 82 12.94 -1.58 16.51
CA PRO A 82 14.41 -1.73 16.61
C PRO A 82 14.93 -3.01 17.30
N TRP A 83 14.06 -3.93 17.73
CA TRP A 83 14.39 -5.09 18.55
C TRP A 83 13.82 -6.42 18.04
N THR A 84 13.29 -6.49 16.82
CA THR A 84 12.66 -7.71 16.27
C THR A 84 13.27 -8.13 14.93
N GLU A 85 13.36 -9.44 14.72
CA GLU A 85 13.87 -10.17 13.55
C GLU A 85 13.60 -9.46 12.20
N GLU A 86 14.52 -9.59 11.23
CA GLU A 86 14.42 -8.97 9.91
C GLU A 86 13.09 -9.30 9.22
N PHE A 87 12.12 -8.38 9.29
CA PHE A 87 10.86 -8.50 8.56
C PHE A 87 11.08 -8.15 7.09
N THR A 88 10.75 -9.09 6.21
CA THR A 88 10.70 -8.91 4.74
C THR A 88 9.26 -9.06 4.24
N TRP A 89 8.98 -8.58 3.02
CA TRP A 89 7.68 -8.75 2.36
C TRP A 89 7.23 -10.21 2.31
N GLN A 90 8.13 -11.12 1.96
CA GLN A 90 7.85 -12.56 1.92
C GLN A 90 7.44 -13.09 3.29
N SER A 91 8.17 -12.72 4.35
CA SER A 91 7.86 -13.17 5.71
C SER A 91 6.47 -12.72 6.20
N LEU A 92 5.98 -11.57 5.74
CA LEU A 92 4.62 -11.09 6.07
C LEU A 92 3.55 -11.86 5.31
N VAL A 93 3.74 -12.13 4.02
CA VAL A 93 2.80 -12.92 3.21
C VAL A 93 2.62 -14.33 3.80
N GLU A 94 3.72 -14.99 4.18
CA GLU A 94 3.68 -16.31 4.81
C GLU A 94 2.97 -16.33 6.16
N ARG A 95 3.08 -15.25 6.93
CA ARG A 95 2.44 -15.13 8.26
C ARG A 95 0.96 -14.73 8.16
N GLY A 96 0.58 -13.89 7.21
CA GLY A 96 -0.79 -13.40 7.02
C GLY A 96 -1.73 -14.34 6.25
N GLY A 97 -1.20 -15.36 5.59
CA GLY A 97 -1.99 -16.40 4.89
C GLY A 97 -2.49 -17.54 5.78
N ARG A 98 -2.43 -17.41 7.12
CA ARG A 98 -2.96 -18.37 8.10
C ARG A 98 -4.25 -17.89 8.75
#